data_AF-A0A1V0V024-F1
#
_entry.id   AF-A0A1V0V024-F1
#
_cell.length_a   1.000
_cell.length_b   1.000
_cell.length_c   1.000
_cell.angle_alpha   90.00
_cell.angle_beta   90.00
_cell.angle_gamma   90.00
#
_symmetry.space_group_name_H-M   'P 1'
#
loop_
_entity.id
_entity.type
_entity.pdbx_description
1 polymer ?
#
loop_
_entity_poly.entity_id
_entity_poly.type
_entity_poly.pdbx_seq_one_letter_code
_entity_poly.pdbx_strand_id
1 'polypeptide(L)' 'MNKYTYLEAEQIAIDYEEQVPLKEIAEYINCAFHDGKQVRTVSSVKYAVNRWNNDDEWVERLEKSWRV' A
#
# COMPACT_ATOMS: atom_id res chain seq x y z
N MET A 1 2.08 -14.13 5.67
CA MET A 1 2.67 -12.80 5.52
C MET A 1 1.88 -12.11 4.43
N ASN A 2 0.96 -11.19 4.78
CA ASN A 2 0.05 -10.57 3.82
C ASN A 2 0.85 -9.65 2.88
N LYS A 3 1.13 -10.17 1.69
CA LYS A 3 1.71 -9.41 0.58
C LYS A 3 0.76 -8.25 0.26
N TYR A 4 1.31 -7.11 -0.13
CA TYR A 4 0.51 -6.03 -0.70
C TYR A 4 -0.15 -6.54 -1.97
N THR A 5 -1.39 -6.14 -2.22
CA THR A 5 -1.93 -6.20 -3.59
C THR A 5 -1.43 -4.99 -4.38
N TYR A 6 -1.52 -5.05 -5.71
CA TYR A 6 -1.18 -3.90 -6.54
C TYR A 6 -2.04 -2.68 -6.18
N LEU A 7 -3.36 -2.85 -6.13
CA LEU A 7 -4.31 -1.77 -5.81
C LEU A 7 -4.09 -1.16 -4.43
N GLU A 8 -3.75 -1.99 -3.44
CA GLU A 8 -3.44 -1.50 -2.11
C GLU A 8 -2.16 -0.64 -2.09
N ALA A 9 -1.11 -1.06 -2.81
CA ALA A 9 0.14 -0.32 -2.90
C ALA A 9 -0.01 0.98 -3.71
N GLU A 10 -0.79 0.93 -4.80
CA GLU A 10 -1.13 2.08 -5.63
C GLU A 10 -1.89 3.14 -4.84
N GLN A 11 -2.94 2.73 -4.11
CA GLN A 11 -3.71 3.65 -3.28
C GLN A 11 -2.85 4.31 -2.20
N ILE A 12 -1.95 3.55 -1.55
CA ILE A 12 -1.00 4.11 -0.59
C ILE A 12 -0.10 5.17 -1.24
N ALA A 13 0.36 4.95 -2.46
CA ALA A 13 1.21 5.89 -3.17
C ALA A 13 0.44 7.17 -3.53
N ILE A 14 -0.78 7.04 -4.05
CA ILE A 14 -1.67 8.17 -4.36
C ILE A 14 -1.94 9.01 -3.11
N ASP A 15 -2.39 8.39 -2.02
CA ASP A 15 -2.69 9.13 -0.78
C ASP A 15 -1.44 9.82 -0.22
N TYR A 16 -0.26 9.21 -0.38
CA TYR A 16 1.01 9.81 0.03
C TYR A 16 1.38 11.03 -0.84
N GLU A 17 1.18 10.95 -2.16
CA GLU A 17 1.37 12.08 -3.08
C GLU A 17 0.40 13.24 -2.79
N GLU A 18 -0.82 12.91 -2.37
CA GLU A 18 -1.83 13.86 -1.88
C GLU A 18 -1.52 14.42 -0.49
N GLN A 19 -0.39 14.02 0.12
CA GLN A 19 0.07 14.45 1.45
C GLN A 19 -0.90 14.08 2.58
N VAL A 20 -1.67 13.00 2.41
CA VAL A 20 -2.52 12.46 3.48
C VAL A 20 -1.64 11.96 4.64
N PRO A 21 -2.00 12.26 5.90
CA PRO A 21 -1.23 11.76 7.04
C PRO A 21 -1.11 10.24 7.03
N LEU A 22 0.10 9.70 7.17
CA LEU A 22 0.37 8.25 7.09
C LEU A 22 -0.50 7.38 8.01
N LYS A 23 -0.97 7.95 9.12
CA LYS A 23 -1.89 7.29 10.04
C LYS A 23 -3.27 7.10 9.41
N GLU A 24 -3.79 8.14 8.75
CA GLU A 24 -5.06 8.11 8.04
C GLU A 24 -4.99 7.17 6.84
N ILE A 25 -3.87 7.13 6.11
CA ILE A 25 -3.64 6.14 5.05
C ILE A 25 -3.74 4.71 5.61
N ALA A 26 -3.07 4.43 6.74
CA ALA A 26 -3.12 3.10 7.34
C ALA A 26 -4.54 2.70 7.78
N GLU A 27 -5.29 3.64 8.36
CA GLU A 27 -6.68 3.45 8.76
C GLU A 27 -7.58 3.19 7.54
N TYR A 28 -7.47 4.02 6.50
CA TYR A 28 -8.24 3.87 5.27
C TYR A 28 -7.96 2.53 4.59
N ILE A 29 -6.70 2.15 4.41
CA ILE A 29 -6.33 0.88 3.78
C ILE A 29 -6.85 -0.31 4.57
N ASN A 30 -6.78 -0.28 5.91
CA ASN A 30 -7.37 -1.33 6.75
C ASN A 30 -8.88 -1.45 6.55
N CYS A 31 -9.59 -0.33 6.44
CA CYS A 31 -11.02 -0.32 6.18
C CYS A 31 -11.36 -0.82 4.76
N ALA A 32 -10.69 -0.31 3.74
CA ALA A 32 -11.02 -0.55 2.34
C ALA A 32 -10.54 -1.91 1.81
N PHE A 33 -9.41 -2.42 2.31
CA PHE A 33 -8.77 -3.64 1.77
C PHE A 33 -8.73 -4.82 2.76
N HIS A 34 -9.00 -4.60 4.06
CA HIS A 34 -8.88 -5.63 5.09
C HIS A 34 -10.13 -5.77 5.98
N ASP A 35 -11.29 -5.32 5.51
CA ASP A 35 -12.57 -5.37 6.25
C ASP A 35 -12.49 -4.73 7.65
N GLY A 36 -11.73 -3.63 7.78
CA GLY A 36 -11.49 -2.95 9.05
C GLY A 36 -10.50 -3.64 9.98
N LYS A 37 -9.90 -4.77 9.58
CA LYS A 37 -8.85 -5.43 10.37
C LYS A 37 -7.57 -4.61 10.35
N GLN A 38 -6.90 -4.52 11.49
CA GLN A 38 -5.65 -3.79 11.68
C GLN A 38 -4.46 -4.57 11.11
N VAL A 39 -4.36 -4.64 9.78
CA VAL A 39 -3.29 -5.35 9.06
C VAL A 39 -2.12 -4.42 8.73
N ARG A 40 -2.41 -3.20 8.31
CA ARG A 40 -1.43 -2.15 8.01
C ARG A 40 -1.22 -1.24 9.21
N THR A 41 0.04 -0.89 9.39
CA THR A 41 0.54 0.08 10.37
C THR A 41 1.21 1.24 9.63
N VAL A 42 1.47 2.34 10.33
CA VAL A 42 2.24 3.47 9.77
C VAL A 42 3.59 3.01 9.20
N SER A 43 4.28 2.10 9.89
CA SER A 43 5.57 1.57 9.42
C SER A 43 5.42 0.76 8.12
N SER A 44 4.35 -0.01 7.98
CA SER A 44 4.09 -0.76 6.75
C SER A 44 3.69 0.18 5.60
N VAL A 45 2.94 1.25 5.88
CA VAL A 45 2.64 2.28 4.87
C VAL A 45 3.94 2.95 4.39
N LYS A 46 4.81 3.38 5.30
CA LYS A 46 6.14 3.95 4.94
C LYS A 46 6.96 2.98 4.09
N TYR A 47 6.92 1.69 4.42
CA TYR A 47 7.58 0.67 3.62
C TYR A 47 7.02 0.63 2.19
N ALA A 48 5.70 0.59 2.02
CA ALA A 48 5.08 0.55 0.70
C ALA A 48 5.42 1.79 -0.13
N VAL A 49 5.34 3.00 0.46
CA VAL A 49 5.75 4.25 -0.19
C VAL A 49 7.22 4.19 -0.65
N ASN A 50 8.12 3.75 0.23
CA ASN A 50 9.54 3.65 -0.12
C ASN A 50 9.79 2.65 -1.26
N ARG A 51 9.08 1.52 -1.26
CA ARG A 51 9.18 0.50 -2.31
C ARG A 51 8.61 1.01 -3.64
N TRP A 52 7.45 1.67 -3.60
CA TRP A 52 6.82 2.26 -4.78
C TRP A 52 7.73 3.26 -5.48
N ASN A 53 8.43 4.11 -4.71
CA ASN A 53 9.25 5.18 -5.27
C ASN A 53 10.67 4.78 -5.68
N ASN A 54 11.16 3.61 -5.25
CA ASN A 54 12.58 3.24 -5.44
C ASN A 54 12.81 1.81 -5.94
N ASP A 55 11.77 1.00 -6.14
CA ASP A 55 11.89 -0.39 -6.60
C ASP A 55 10.80 -0.71 -7.64
N ASP A 56 11.07 -0.29 -8.88
CA ASP A 56 10.17 -0.53 -10.03
C ASP A 56 9.86 -2.03 -10.22
N GLU A 57 10.83 -2.92 -9.98
CA GLU A 57 10.61 -4.36 -10.07
C GLU A 57 9.56 -4.86 -9.05
N TRP A 58 9.50 -4.24 -7.88
CA TRP A 58 8.49 -4.57 -6.88
C TRP A 58 7.10 -4.19 -7.34
N VAL A 59 6.94 -3.00 -7.93
CA VAL A 59 5.66 -2.56 -8.52
C VAL A 59 5.26 -3.50 -9.65
N GLU A 60 6.18 -3.81 -10.58
CA GLU A 60 5.91 -4.75 -11.68
C GLU A 60 5.50 -6.14 -11.18
N ARG A 61 6.15 -6.66 -10.13
CA ARG A 61 5.81 -7.98 -9.56
C ARG A 61 4.40 -7.98 -8.96
N LEU A 62 4.00 -6.88 -8.30
CA LEU A 62 2.65 -6.74 -7.78
C LEU A 62 1.62 -6.71 -8.91
N GLU A 63 1.89 -5.93 -9.95
CA GLU A 63 1.00 -5.81 -11.11
C GLU A 63 0.85 -7.14 -11.87
N LYS A 64 1.97 -7.84 -12.12
CA LYS A 64 1.97 -9.18 -12.74
C LYS A 64 1.20 -10.19 -11.90
N SER A 65 1.33 -10.14 -10.57
CA SER A 65 0.60 -11.04 -9.67
C SER A 65 -0.90 -10.74 -9.60
N TRP A 66 -1.32 -9.53 -9.97
CA TRP A 66 -2.72 -9.11 -10.01
C TRP A 66 -3.41 -9.48 -11.33
N ARG A 67 -2.68 -9.47 -12.44
CA ARG A 67 -3.19 -9.78 -13.79
C ARG A 67 -3.36 -11.28 -14.09
N VAL A 68 -2.95 -12.15 -13.17
CA VAL A 68 -3.00 -13.63 -13.28
C VAL A 68 -4.05 -14.17 -12.35
#